data_AF-A0A3E1EM07-F1
#
_entry.id   AF-A0A3E1EM07-F1
#
_cell.length_a   1.000
_cell.length_b   1.000
_cell.length_c   1.000
_cell.angle_alpha   90.00
_cell.angle_beta   90.00
_cell.angle_gamma   90.00
#
_symmetry.space_group_name_H-M   'P 1'
#
loop_
_entity.id
_entity.type
_entity.pdbx_description
1 polymer ?
#
loop_
_entity_poly.entity_id
_entity_poly.type
_entity_poly.pdbx_seq_one_letter_code
_entity_poly.pdbx_strand_id
1 'polypeptide(L)' 'MLRMMCERGIPVVLGSDSHHPGRVASHFEEALDVLESVGYRSVSYFLGRKRQDIAIGEVRASLRS' A
#
# COMPACT_ATOMS: atom_id res chain seq x y z
N MET A 1 14.34 6.99 -1.54
CA MET A 1 14.35 5.51 -1.33
C MET A 1 13.27 4.80 -2.12
N LEU A 2 11.97 5.13 -1.97
CA LEU A 2 10.88 4.41 -2.65
C LEU A 2 11.02 4.31 -4.18
N ARG A 3 11.41 5.41 -4.87
CA ARG A 3 11.69 5.38 -6.32
C ARG A 3 12.76 4.34 -6.69
N MET A 4 13.87 4.29 -5.95
CA MET A 4 14.96 3.33 -6.18
C MET A 4 14.52 1.89 -5.93
N MET A 5 13.61 1.67 -4.97
CA MET A 5 13.02 0.36 -4.68
C MET A 5 12.07 -0.08 -5.81
N CYS A 6 11.24 0.86 -6.29
CA CYS A 6 10.34 0.65 -7.42
C CYS A 6 11.10 0.30 -8.71
N GLU A 7 12.18 1.03 -9.02
CA GLU A 7 13.07 0.76 -10.16
C GLU A 7 13.72 -0.63 -10.11
N ARG A 8 13.86 -1.21 -8.91
CA ARG A 8 14.40 -2.57 -8.69
C ARG A 8 13.32 -3.64 -8.62
N GLY A 9 12.05 -3.28 -8.79
CA GLY A 9 10.92 -4.20 -8.68
C GLY A 9 10.70 -4.75 -7.27
N ILE A 10 11.11 -4.02 -6.22
CA ILE A 10 10.90 -4.42 -4.83
C ILE A 10 9.44 -4.14 -4.46
N PRO A 11 8.63 -5.17 -4.11
CA PRO A 11 7.24 -5.00 -3.72
C PRO A 11 7.10 -4.23 -2.40
N VAL A 12 5.94 -3.61 -2.19
CA VAL A 12 5.67 -2.78 -1.01
C VAL A 12 4.41 -3.26 -0.30
N VAL A 13 4.44 -3.28 1.03
CA VAL A 13 3.27 -3.52 1.89
C VAL A 13 2.91 -2.20 2.56
N LEU A 14 1.62 -1.90 2.62
CA LEU A 14 1.10 -0.71 3.31
C LEU A 14 0.60 -1.08 4.71
N GLY A 15 0.95 -0.28 5.71
CA GLY A 15 0.56 -0.50 7.11
C GLY A 15 0.47 0.82 7.86
N SER A 16 -0.57 0.97 8.70
CA SER A 16 -0.79 2.19 9.50
C SER A 16 -0.03 2.17 10.83
N ASP A 17 0.50 1.01 11.22
CA ASP A 17 1.10 0.76 12.55
C ASP A 17 0.19 1.24 13.72
N SER A 18 -1.11 1.07 13.52
CA SER A 18 -2.11 1.59 14.45
C SER A 18 -2.18 0.75 15.72
N HIS A 19 -2.06 1.43 16.84
CA HIS A 19 -2.29 0.88 18.18
C HIS A 19 -3.68 1.26 18.73
N HIS A 20 -4.47 2.00 17.95
CA HIS A 20 -5.84 2.42 18.27
C HIS A 20 -6.77 2.15 17.09
N PRO A 21 -7.98 1.59 17.31
CA PRO A 21 -8.91 1.26 16.22
C PRO A 21 -9.25 2.44 15.32
N GLY A 22 -9.41 3.64 15.89
CA GLY A 22 -9.75 4.85 15.14
C GLY A 22 -8.64 5.39 14.22
N ARG A 23 -7.46 4.76 14.20
CA ARG A 23 -6.36 5.12 13.28
C ARG A 23 -6.09 4.05 12.24
N VAL A 24 -6.83 2.95 12.23
CA VAL A 24 -6.70 1.92 11.19
C VAL A 24 -6.86 2.60 9.83
N ALA A 25 -5.90 2.33 8.94
CA ALA A 25 -5.80 2.93 7.61
C ALA A 25 -5.59 4.46 7.59
N SER A 26 -5.21 5.10 8.71
CA SER A 26 -4.88 6.52 8.71
C SER A 26 -3.77 6.83 7.70
N HIS A 27 -3.98 7.89 6.92
CA HIS A 27 -3.08 8.35 5.86
C HIS A 27 -2.82 7.36 4.70
N PHE A 28 -3.70 6.37 4.52
CA PHE A 28 -3.54 5.44 3.40
C PHE A 28 -3.72 6.12 2.05
N GLU A 29 -4.64 7.08 1.89
CA GLU A 29 -4.81 7.78 0.61
C GLU A 29 -3.54 8.56 0.21
N GLU A 30 -2.93 9.28 1.16
CA GLU A 30 -1.69 10.03 0.95
C GLU A 30 -0.49 9.09 0.69
N ALA A 31 -0.42 7.96 1.40
CA ALA A 31 0.62 6.97 1.15
C ALA A 31 0.49 6.36 -0.25
N LEU A 32 -0.73 6.08 -0.71
CA LEU A 32 -1.00 5.59 -2.07
C LEU A 32 -0.62 6.65 -3.12
N ASP A 33 -0.85 7.94 -2.86
CA ASP A 33 -0.41 9.04 -3.75
C ASP A 33 1.12 9.01 -3.92
N VAL A 34 1.85 8.87 -2.81
CA VAL A 34 3.31 8.78 -2.83
C VAL A 34 3.79 7.56 -3.62
N LEU A 35 3.18 6.39 -3.41
CA LEU A 35 3.54 5.16 -4.12
C LEU A 35 3.31 5.29 -5.64
N GLU A 36 2.17 5.82 -6.07
CA GLU A 36 1.89 6.05 -7.49
C GLU A 36 2.86 7.06 -8.10
N SER A 37 3.18 8.15 -7.39
CA SER A 37 4.11 9.20 -7.87
C SER A 37 5.53 8.70 -8.13
N VAL A 38 5.93 7.60 -7.48
CA VAL A 38 7.26 6.99 -7.67
C VAL A 38 7.25 5.78 -8.61
N GLY A 39 6.07 5.34 -9.08
CA GLY A 39 5.92 4.32 -10.13
C GLY A 39 5.25 3.02 -9.71
N TYR A 40 4.87 2.84 -8.43
CA TYR A 40 4.14 1.65 -8.03
C TYR A 40 2.75 1.60 -8.65
N ARG A 41 2.29 0.40 -8.99
CA ARG A 41 0.94 0.13 -9.54
C ARG A 41 0.08 -0.76 -8.64
N SER A 42 0.73 -1.49 -7.74
CA SER A 42 0.11 -2.39 -6.79
C SER A 42 0.80 -2.30 -5.44
N VAL A 43 0.08 -2.73 -4.40
CA VAL A 43 0.65 -3.05 -3.09
C VAL A 43 0.47 -4.53 -2.82
N SER A 44 1.32 -5.07 -1.95
CA SER A 44 1.28 -6.45 -1.52
C SER A 44 0.62 -6.56 -0.15
N TYR A 45 -0.07 -7.68 0.09
CA TYR A 45 -0.48 -8.15 1.39
C TYR A 45 -0.23 -9.66 1.49
N PHE A 46 -0.39 -10.25 2.67
CA PHE A 46 -0.10 -11.67 2.88
C PHE A 46 -1.27 -12.39 3.52
N LEU A 47 -1.63 -13.55 2.97
CA LEU A 47 -2.58 -14.50 3.55
C LEU A 47 -1.91 -15.87 3.65
N GLY A 48 -1.89 -16.47 4.84
CA GLY A 48 -1.23 -17.77 5.04
C GLY A 48 0.25 -17.79 4.61
N ARG A 49 0.97 -16.68 4.83
CA ARG A 49 2.37 -16.46 4.39
C ARG A 49 2.57 -16.48 2.87
N LYS A 50 1.50 -16.37 2.09
CA LYS A 50 1.54 -16.21 0.63
C LYS A 50 1.27 -14.76 0.24
N ARG A 51 2.20 -14.15 -0.47
CA ARG A 51 2.05 -12.78 -0.99
C ARG A 51 0.92 -12.73 -2.01
N GLN A 52 0.05 -11.77 -1.87
CA GLN A 52 -0.98 -11.36 -2.81
C GLN A 52 -0.68 -9.92 -3.22
N ASP A 53 -0.96 -9.58 -4.47
CA ASP A 53 -0.80 -8.22 -4.98
C ASP A 53 -2.18 -7.70 -5.38
N ILE A 54 -2.47 -6.45 -5.05
CA ILE A 54 -3.73 -5.77 -5.38
C ILE A 54 -3.42 -4.41 -6.00
N ALA A 55 -4.16 -4.02 -7.04
CA ALA A 55 -3.91 -2.74 -7.71
C ALA A 55 -4.21 -1.58 -6.75
N ILE A 56 -3.41 -0.51 -6.82
CA ILE A 56 -3.62 0.68 -5.97
C ILE A 56 -5.03 1.26 -6.14
N GLY A 57 -5.56 1.26 -7.36
CA GLY A 57 -6.94 1.70 -7.61
C GLY A 57 -8.00 0.89 -6.87
N GLU A 58 -7.81 -0.43 -6.75
CA GLU A 58 -8.71 -1.31 -6.00
C GLU A 58 -8.61 -1.06 -4.50
N VAL A 59 -7.39 -0.83 -3.98
CA VAL A 59 -7.19 -0.45 -2.58
C VAL A 59 -7.91 0.87 -2.27
N ARG A 60 -7.76 1.90 -3.10
CA ARG A 60 -8.46 3.18 -2.92
C ARG A 60 -9.97 3.00 -2.89
N ALA A 61 -10.52 2.17 -3.78
CA ALA A 61 -11.96 1.90 -3.80
C ALA A 61 -12.44 1.27 -2.48
N SER A 62 -11.64 0.41 -1.85
CA SER A 62 -11.97 -0.21 -0.57
C SER A 62 -11.92 0.73 0.65
N LEU A 63 -11.28 1.91 0.55
CA LEU A 63 -11.19 2.86 1.67
C LEU A 63 -12.44 3.73 1.82
N ARG A 64 -13.33 3.74 0.82
CA ARG A 64 -14.50 4.63 0.73
C ARG A 64 -15.81 3.94 1.13
N SER A 65 -15.73 2.75 1.74
CA SER A 65 -16.87 1.93 2.18
C SER A 65 -17.29 2.22 3.60
#